data_AF-A0A1W9HNH2-F1
#
_entry.id   AF-A0A1W9HNH2-F1
#
_cell.length_a   1.000
_cell.length_b   1.000
_cell.length_c   1.000
_cell.angle_alpha   90.00
_cell.angle_beta   90.00
_cell.angle_gamma   90.00
#
_symmetry.space_group_name_H-M   'P 1'
#
loop_
_entity.id
_entity.type
_entity.pdbx_description
1 polymer ?
#
loop_
_entity_poly.entity_id
_entity_poly.type
_entity_poly.pdbx_seq_one_letter_code
_entity_poly.pdbx_strand_id
1 'polypeptide(L)'
;MGVKIQALANLSRGMLAFIIISFGIFLIVASNPPPTVCDSQYEHFEEKTKSILFIDKKLKVKPTKTKFVLAFERCRAENSIGGCYEFFVLLKDILLELNNTPENCYADFGGRNVIRETLTNSLELSTRLAWGVKPPANYREAPGWFETPNLVVFCDLKEKYTQFYGKNALSTYAKKLVPQLPGAANMPFNTAWPLSMLAFNCQSVN
;
A
#
# COMPACT_ATOMS: atom_id res chain seq x y z
N MET A 1 39.62 12.60 26.63
CA MET A 1 40.03 11.48 25.76
C MET A 1 40.53 12.07 24.44
N GLY A 2 41.84 12.36 24.37
CA GLY A 2 42.48 12.84 23.14
C GLY A 2 42.95 11.65 22.32
N VAL A 3 42.18 11.27 21.30
CA VAL A 3 42.59 10.23 20.34
C VAL A 3 43.75 10.78 19.52
N LYS A 4 44.86 10.04 19.54
CA LYS A 4 46.18 10.40 18.99
C LYS A 4 46.11 10.73 17.49
N ILE A 5 46.14 12.01 17.14
CA ILE A 5 46.35 12.51 15.76
C ILE A 5 47.76 12.16 15.24
N GLN A 6 48.69 11.76 16.11
CA GLN A 6 50.06 11.40 15.74
C GLN A 6 50.19 10.15 14.84
N ALA A 7 49.17 9.29 14.77
CA ALA A 7 49.21 8.11 13.89
C ALA A 7 49.05 8.46 12.38
N LEU A 8 48.43 9.59 12.05
CA LEU A 8 48.21 10.00 10.65
C LEU A 8 49.46 10.62 10.00
N ALA A 9 50.43 11.08 10.80
CA ALA A 9 51.64 11.74 10.30
C ALA A 9 52.69 10.78 9.71
N ASN A 10 52.60 9.47 10.03
CA ASN A 10 53.53 8.44 9.54
C ASN A 10 52.99 7.65 8.33
N LEU A 11 51.81 7.99 7.80
CA LEU A 11 51.31 7.33 6.59
C LEU A 11 52.01 7.86 5.33
N SER A 12 52.34 6.95 4.40
CA SER A 12 52.86 7.34 3.10
C SER A 12 51.84 8.20 2.35
N ARG A 13 52.32 9.16 1.55
CA ARG A 13 51.45 10.07 0.77
C ARG A 13 50.46 9.31 -0.12
N GLY A 14 50.88 8.14 -0.65
CA GLY A 14 50.00 7.27 -1.43
C GLY A 14 48.86 6.67 -0.60
N MET A 15 49.13 6.26 0.64
CA MET A 15 48.09 5.69 1.50
C MET A 15 47.12 6.75 2.02
N LEU A 16 47.59 7.98 2.28
CA LEU A 16 46.73 9.10 2.63
C LEU A 16 45.77 9.46 1.48
N ALA A 17 46.27 9.51 0.23
CA ALA A 17 45.44 9.71 -0.95
C ALA A 17 44.41 8.58 -1.12
N PHE A 18 44.81 7.32 -0.91
CA PHE A 18 43.90 6.17 -1.01
C PHE A 18 42.77 6.22 0.01
N ILE A 19 43.07 6.62 1.25
CA ILE A 19 42.06 6.80 2.31
C ILE A 19 41.08 7.91 1.95
N ILE A 20 41.56 9.06 1.48
CA ILE A 20 40.70 10.18 1.08
C ILE A 20 39.77 9.77 -0.07
N ILE A 21 40.30 9.11 -1.10
CA ILE A 21 39.52 8.64 -2.25
C ILE A 21 38.49 7.61 -1.82
N SER A 22 38.90 6.61 -1.02
CA SER A 22 37.99 5.56 -0.54
C SER A 22 36.87 6.13 0.33
N PHE A 23 37.21 7.07 1.21
CA PHE A 23 36.23 7.78 2.04
C PHE A 23 35.28 8.64 1.20
N GLY A 24 35.80 9.31 0.16
CA GLY A 24 34.97 10.06 -0.78
C GLY A 24 33.99 9.18 -1.56
N ILE A 25 34.44 8.06 -2.10
CA ILE A 25 33.58 7.09 -2.79
C ILE A 25 32.53 6.53 -1.82
N PHE A 26 32.94 6.17 -0.61
CA PHE A 26 32.03 5.67 0.42
C PHE A 26 30.96 6.70 0.77
N LEU A 27 31.33 7.97 0.96
CA LEU A 27 30.37 9.04 1.21
C LEU A 27 29.38 9.22 0.05
N ILE A 28 29.86 9.13 -1.20
CA ILE A 28 28.98 9.26 -2.38
C ILE A 28 27.97 8.11 -2.43
N VAL A 29 28.42 6.86 -2.27
CA VAL A 29 27.56 5.68 -2.30
C VAL A 29 26.58 5.67 -1.12
N ALA A 30 27.03 6.09 0.07
CA ALA A 30 26.16 6.22 1.24
C ALA A 30 25.13 7.34 1.07
N SER A 31 25.46 8.41 0.35
CA SER A 31 24.54 9.54 0.15
C SER A 31 23.58 9.34 -1.03
N ASN A 32 24.01 8.63 -2.07
CA ASN A 32 23.25 8.35 -3.29
C ASN A 32 23.44 6.88 -3.67
N PRO A 33 22.75 5.95 -3.01
CA PRO A 33 22.82 4.54 -3.39
C PRO A 33 22.38 4.42 -4.87
N PRO A 34 23.05 3.59 -5.67
CA PRO A 34 22.66 3.37 -7.06
C PRO A 34 21.23 2.80 -7.12
N PRO A 35 20.43 3.17 -8.14
CA PRO A 35 19.08 2.66 -8.29
C PRO A 35 19.11 1.14 -8.40
N THR A 36 18.18 0.50 -7.72
CA THR A 36 18.01 -0.94 -7.72
C THR A 36 17.07 -1.38 -8.85
N VAL A 37 17.02 -2.68 -9.13
CA VAL A 37 16.02 -3.25 -10.06
C VAL A 37 14.59 -2.90 -9.63
N CYS A 38 14.33 -2.85 -8.32
CA CYS A 38 13.02 -2.51 -7.78
C CYS A 38 12.66 -1.04 -8.01
N ASP A 39 13.63 -0.13 -8.02
CA ASP A 39 13.41 1.27 -8.37
C ASP A 39 12.95 1.40 -9.83
N SER A 40 13.60 0.70 -10.76
CA SER A 40 13.18 0.71 -12.17
C SER A 40 11.79 0.08 -12.38
N GLN A 41 11.47 -0.99 -11.65
CA GLN A 41 10.11 -1.57 -11.66
C GLN A 41 9.08 -0.60 -11.10
N TYR A 42 9.43 0.12 -10.05
CA TYR A 42 8.55 1.11 -9.46
C TYR A 42 8.36 2.33 -10.36
N GLU A 43 9.40 2.81 -11.03
CA GLU A 43 9.27 3.84 -12.07
C GLU A 43 8.34 3.40 -13.20
N HIS A 44 8.41 2.13 -13.61
CA HIS A 44 7.47 1.57 -14.58
C HIS A 44 6.03 1.59 -14.06
N PHE A 45 5.83 1.18 -12.80
CA PHE A 45 4.53 1.25 -12.13
C PHE A 45 3.99 2.69 -12.05
N GLU A 46 4.83 3.67 -11.69
CA GLU A 46 4.42 5.08 -11.63
C GLU A 46 4.00 5.60 -13.00
N GLU A 47 4.69 5.21 -14.07
CA GLU A 47 4.34 5.61 -15.42
C GLU A 47 3.01 4.98 -15.88
N LYS A 48 2.78 3.69 -15.55
CA LYS A 48 1.54 2.97 -15.89
C LYS A 48 0.32 3.47 -15.12
N THR A 49 0.52 3.84 -13.86
CA THR A 49 -0.54 4.37 -12.98
C THR A 49 -0.57 5.89 -12.95
N LYS A 50 0.12 6.54 -13.88
CA LYS A 50 0.10 7.98 -14.07
C LYS A 50 -1.34 8.44 -14.32
N SER A 51 -1.71 9.55 -13.69
CA SER A 51 -3.08 10.08 -13.62
C SER A 51 -4.06 9.30 -12.73
N ILE A 52 -3.76 8.07 -12.35
CA ILE A 52 -4.56 7.29 -11.38
C ILE A 52 -4.05 7.55 -9.96
N LEU A 53 -2.80 7.15 -9.68
CA LEU A 53 -2.15 7.30 -8.37
C LEU A 53 -1.15 8.46 -8.31
N PHE A 54 -0.65 8.90 -9.46
CA PHE A 54 0.37 9.95 -9.53
C PHE A 54 -0.12 11.11 -10.39
N ILE A 55 0.16 12.34 -9.94
CA ILE A 55 -0.09 13.54 -10.74
C ILE A 55 1.00 13.61 -11.83
N ASP A 56 0.58 13.68 -13.09
CA ASP A 56 1.52 13.83 -14.19
C ASP A 56 2.23 15.19 -14.10
N LYS A 57 3.56 15.13 -13.89
CA LYS A 57 4.43 16.29 -13.79
C LYS A 57 4.49 17.09 -15.11
N LYS A 58 4.14 16.48 -16.25
CA LYS A 58 4.14 17.10 -17.59
C LYS A 58 2.92 17.96 -17.87
N LEU A 59 1.87 17.90 -17.04
CA LEU A 59 0.68 18.72 -17.23
C LEU A 59 0.98 20.21 -16.98
N LYS A 60 0.51 21.06 -17.91
CA LYS A 60 0.58 22.53 -17.76
C LYS A 60 -0.20 23.02 -16.54
N VAL A 61 -1.37 22.41 -16.29
CA VAL A 61 -2.20 22.65 -15.12
C VAL A 61 -2.28 21.35 -14.33
N LYS A 62 -1.68 21.33 -13.15
CA LYS A 62 -1.64 20.15 -12.29
C LYS A 62 -2.91 20.08 -11.44
N PRO A 63 -3.68 18.99 -11.48
CA PRO A 63 -4.81 18.81 -10.57
C PRO A 63 -4.30 18.75 -9.12
N THR A 64 -5.14 19.15 -8.17
CA THR A 64 -4.82 19.12 -6.74
C THR A 64 -4.86 17.71 -6.16
N LYS A 65 -5.65 16.81 -6.77
CA LYS A 65 -5.85 15.42 -6.35
C LYS A 65 -5.74 14.49 -7.55
N THR A 66 -5.37 13.24 -7.30
CA THR A 66 -5.33 12.19 -8.32
C THR A 66 -6.74 11.65 -8.57
N LYS A 67 -6.96 10.95 -9.69
CA LYS A 67 -8.26 10.32 -9.97
C LYS A 67 -8.66 9.35 -8.88
N PHE A 68 -7.70 8.57 -8.37
CA PHE A 68 -7.95 7.62 -7.29
C PHE A 68 -8.46 8.33 -6.02
N VAL A 69 -7.82 9.43 -5.60
CA VAL A 69 -8.26 10.17 -4.41
C VAL A 69 -9.66 10.76 -4.61
N LEU A 70 -9.96 11.32 -5.78
CA LEU A 70 -11.29 11.84 -6.09
C LEU A 70 -12.36 10.74 -6.06
N ALA A 71 -12.10 9.60 -6.70
CA ALA A 71 -13.01 8.45 -6.72
C ALA A 71 -13.20 7.86 -5.32
N PHE A 72 -12.13 7.76 -4.52
CA PHE A 72 -12.17 7.33 -3.13
C PHE A 72 -13.06 8.24 -2.27
N GLU A 73 -12.84 9.56 -2.35
CA GLU A 73 -13.62 10.53 -1.59
C GLU A 73 -15.10 10.51 -1.97
N ARG A 74 -15.39 10.40 -3.26
CA ARG A 74 -16.75 10.28 -3.79
C ARG A 74 -17.44 9.01 -3.30
N CYS A 75 -16.79 7.85 -3.44
CA CYS A 75 -17.31 6.58 -2.96
C CYS A 75 -17.60 6.62 -1.45
N ARG A 76 -16.69 7.21 -0.66
CA ARG A 76 -16.89 7.41 0.78
C ARG A 76 -18.09 8.31 1.09
N ALA A 77 -18.31 9.36 0.30
CA ALA A 77 -19.40 10.30 0.52
C ALA A 77 -20.77 9.72 0.10
N GLU A 78 -20.83 9.02 -1.03
CA GLU A 78 -22.08 8.45 -1.55
C GLU A 78 -22.48 7.14 -0.87
N ASN A 79 -21.51 6.34 -0.39
CA ASN A 79 -21.73 5.07 0.32
C ASN A 79 -22.75 4.15 -0.40
N SER A 80 -22.65 4.08 -1.73
CA SER A 80 -23.55 3.30 -2.57
C SER A 80 -22.76 2.57 -3.66
N ILE A 81 -23.33 1.48 -4.19
CA ILE A 81 -22.71 0.68 -5.25
C ILE A 81 -22.38 1.57 -6.47
N GLY A 82 -23.33 2.39 -6.92
CA GLY A 82 -23.14 3.30 -8.05
C GLY A 82 -22.08 4.37 -7.81
N GLY A 83 -22.06 4.96 -6.61
CA GLY A 83 -21.07 5.99 -6.24
C GLY A 83 -19.64 5.46 -6.09
N CYS A 84 -19.50 4.15 -5.92
CA CYS A 84 -18.21 3.48 -5.76
C CYS A 84 -17.68 2.82 -7.04
N TYR A 85 -18.43 2.86 -8.15
CA TYR A 85 -18.03 2.23 -9.41
C TYR A 85 -16.63 2.69 -9.87
N GLU A 86 -16.40 3.99 -9.96
CA GLU A 86 -15.11 4.54 -10.42
C GLU A 86 -13.96 4.13 -9.51
N PHE A 87 -14.19 4.08 -8.19
CA PHE A 87 -13.18 3.64 -7.23
C PHE A 87 -12.74 2.19 -7.49
N PHE A 88 -13.69 1.26 -7.67
CA PHE A 88 -13.36 -0.15 -7.93
C PHE A 88 -12.69 -0.37 -9.29
N VAL A 89 -13.09 0.39 -10.32
CA VAL A 89 -12.42 0.35 -11.63
C VAL A 89 -10.95 0.77 -11.50
N LEU A 90 -10.68 1.93 -10.88
CA LEU A 90 -9.30 2.41 -10.71
C LEU A 90 -8.49 1.50 -9.80
N LEU A 91 -9.09 0.96 -8.74
CA LEU A 91 -8.44 0.01 -7.84
C LEU A 91 -8.04 -1.28 -8.57
N LYS A 92 -8.91 -1.80 -9.44
CA LYS A 92 -8.60 -2.95 -10.29
C LYS A 92 -7.37 -2.70 -11.15
N ASP A 93 -7.31 -1.55 -11.82
CA ASP A 93 -6.16 -1.19 -12.68
C ASP A 93 -4.87 -1.08 -11.87
N ILE A 94 -4.93 -0.51 -10.66
CA ILE A 94 -3.79 -0.45 -9.74
C ILE A 94 -3.33 -1.87 -9.35
N LEU A 95 -4.27 -2.74 -8.97
CA LEU A 95 -3.95 -4.11 -8.54
C LEU A 95 -3.37 -4.94 -9.67
N LEU A 96 -3.85 -4.73 -10.91
CA LEU A 96 -3.29 -5.35 -12.10
C LEU A 96 -1.82 -4.98 -12.28
N GLU A 97 -1.46 -3.70 -12.14
CA GLU A 97 -0.07 -3.26 -12.22
C GLU A 97 0.78 -3.76 -11.05
N LEU A 98 0.22 -3.84 -9.83
CA LEU A 98 0.88 -4.44 -8.66
C LEU A 98 1.04 -5.96 -8.76
N ASN A 99 0.26 -6.64 -9.60
CA ASN A 99 0.44 -8.07 -9.90
C ASN A 99 1.68 -8.34 -10.74
N ASN A 100 2.16 -7.34 -11.48
CA ASN A 100 3.38 -7.45 -12.26
C ASN A 100 4.66 -7.25 -11.42
N THR A 101 4.53 -6.88 -10.13
CA THR A 101 5.67 -6.68 -9.25
C THR A 101 6.32 -8.03 -8.89
N PRO A 102 7.65 -8.19 -9.09
CA PRO A 102 8.38 -9.37 -8.63
C PRO A 102 8.38 -9.51 -7.10
N GLU A 103 8.35 -10.74 -6.58
CA GLU A 103 8.29 -11.01 -5.13
C GLU A 103 9.47 -10.38 -4.36
N ASN A 104 10.67 -10.35 -4.94
CA ASN A 104 11.85 -9.74 -4.33
C ASN A 104 11.74 -8.21 -4.18
N CYS A 105 10.75 -7.58 -4.82
CA CYS A 105 10.48 -6.14 -4.71
C CYS A 105 9.30 -5.82 -3.78
N TYR A 106 8.64 -6.80 -3.18
CA TYR A 106 7.46 -6.57 -2.33
C TYR A 106 7.75 -5.69 -1.12
N ALA A 107 8.90 -5.90 -0.46
CA ALA A 107 9.29 -5.09 0.70
C ALA A 107 9.53 -3.62 0.31
N ASP A 108 10.15 -3.38 -0.85
CA ASP A 108 10.40 -2.03 -1.35
C ASP A 108 9.08 -1.34 -1.76
N PHE A 109 8.28 -1.99 -2.62
CA PHE A 109 6.99 -1.46 -3.07
C PHE A 109 6.04 -1.22 -1.90
N GLY A 110 5.86 -2.21 -1.03
CA GLY A 110 4.98 -2.13 0.14
C GLY A 110 5.45 -1.10 1.17
N GLY A 111 6.75 -0.78 1.20
CA GLY A 111 7.35 0.25 2.04
C GLY A 111 7.04 1.69 1.57
N ARG A 112 6.69 1.88 0.29
CA ARG A 112 6.36 3.20 -0.26
C ARG A 112 4.99 3.67 0.24
N ASN A 113 4.95 4.90 0.75
CA ASN A 113 3.75 5.45 1.40
C ASN A 113 2.51 5.39 0.50
N VAL A 114 2.64 5.74 -0.78
CA VAL A 114 1.53 5.73 -1.74
C VAL A 114 0.91 4.33 -1.88
N ILE A 115 1.73 3.28 -1.99
CA ILE A 115 1.25 1.90 -2.10
C ILE A 115 0.56 1.48 -0.80
N ARG A 116 1.22 1.73 0.34
CA ARG A 116 0.69 1.38 1.66
C ARG A 116 -0.64 2.06 1.94
N GLU A 117 -0.74 3.36 1.68
CA GLU A 117 -1.95 4.14 1.88
C GLU A 117 -3.05 3.68 0.92
N THR A 118 -2.75 3.48 -0.37
CA THR A 118 -3.73 3.00 -1.35
C THR A 118 -4.31 1.64 -0.94
N LEU A 119 -3.47 0.66 -0.59
CA LEU A 119 -3.96 -0.67 -0.21
C LEU A 119 -4.73 -0.62 1.12
N THR A 120 -4.18 0.06 2.13
CA THR A 120 -4.80 0.13 3.47
C THR A 120 -6.12 0.90 3.44
N ASN A 121 -6.16 2.06 2.80
CA ASN A 121 -7.38 2.86 2.70
C ASN A 121 -8.45 2.14 1.86
N SER A 122 -8.05 1.41 0.82
CA SER A 122 -8.99 0.62 0.00
C SER A 122 -9.62 -0.52 0.81
N LEU A 123 -8.82 -1.22 1.63
CA LEU A 123 -9.32 -2.26 2.51
C LEU A 123 -10.27 -1.67 3.55
N GLU A 124 -9.89 -0.54 4.14
CA GLU A 124 -10.73 0.16 5.11
C GLU A 124 -12.07 0.57 4.51
N LEU A 125 -12.04 1.28 3.38
CA LEU A 125 -13.24 1.78 2.73
C LEU A 125 -14.15 0.62 2.34
N SER A 126 -13.63 -0.40 1.65
CA SER A 126 -14.42 -1.59 1.27
C SER A 126 -15.03 -2.27 2.49
N THR A 127 -14.28 -2.41 3.58
CA THR A 127 -14.77 -3.01 4.82
C THR A 127 -15.89 -2.17 5.45
N ARG A 128 -15.74 -0.84 5.48
CA ARG A 128 -16.74 0.07 6.05
C ARG A 128 -18.01 0.12 5.20
N LEU A 129 -17.89 0.13 3.88
CA LEU A 129 -19.03 0.08 2.95
C LEU A 129 -19.87 -1.18 3.20
N ALA A 130 -19.22 -2.34 3.21
CA ALA A 130 -19.85 -3.64 3.44
C ALA A 130 -20.41 -3.80 4.87
N TRP A 131 -19.79 -3.13 5.85
CA TRP A 131 -20.29 -3.11 7.23
C TRP A 131 -21.53 -2.22 7.36
N GLY A 132 -21.56 -1.06 6.70
CA GLY A 132 -22.66 -0.11 6.80
C GLY A 132 -22.75 0.60 8.17
N VAL A 133 -23.94 1.08 8.50
CA VAL A 133 -24.20 1.86 9.72
C VAL A 133 -24.33 1.02 11.00
N LYS A 134 -24.56 -0.29 10.85
CA LYS A 134 -24.72 -1.26 11.94
C LYS A 134 -24.09 -2.58 11.51
N PRO A 135 -23.67 -3.45 12.44
CA PRO A 135 -23.12 -4.75 12.08
C PRO A 135 -24.05 -5.54 11.15
N PRO A 136 -23.50 -6.21 10.12
CA PRO A 136 -24.27 -7.13 9.29
C PRO A 136 -24.98 -8.19 10.15
N ALA A 137 -26.21 -8.57 9.81
CA ALA A 137 -26.99 -9.55 10.57
C ALA A 137 -26.38 -10.95 10.50
N ASN A 138 -25.65 -11.25 9.42
CA ASN A 138 -24.95 -12.53 9.23
C ASN A 138 -23.75 -12.38 8.27
N TYR A 139 -22.96 -13.45 8.15
CA TYR A 139 -21.73 -13.49 7.35
C TYR A 139 -21.92 -13.34 5.84
N ARG A 140 -23.15 -13.43 5.31
CA ARG A 140 -23.44 -13.30 3.87
C ARG A 140 -23.77 -11.86 3.47
N GLU A 141 -24.17 -11.03 4.41
CA GLU A 141 -24.67 -9.69 4.13
C GLU A 141 -23.54 -8.74 3.73
N ALA A 142 -22.38 -8.79 4.41
CA ALA A 142 -21.23 -7.95 4.04
C ALA A 142 -20.72 -8.24 2.60
N PRO A 143 -20.47 -9.50 2.19
CA PRO A 143 -20.13 -9.79 0.79
C PRO A 143 -21.25 -9.43 -0.20
N GLY A 144 -22.52 -9.57 0.22
CA GLY A 144 -23.68 -9.24 -0.59
C GLY A 144 -23.83 -7.75 -0.92
N TRP A 145 -23.06 -6.87 -0.27
CA TRP A 145 -22.97 -5.46 -0.65
C TRP A 145 -22.26 -5.26 -1.99
N PHE A 146 -21.34 -6.16 -2.35
CA PHE A 146 -20.58 -6.08 -3.59
C PHE A 146 -21.26 -6.85 -4.71
N GLU A 147 -21.26 -6.25 -5.90
CA GLU A 147 -21.43 -7.02 -7.14
C GLU A 147 -20.22 -7.94 -7.35
N THR A 148 -20.43 -9.06 -8.05
CA THR A 148 -19.38 -10.07 -8.28
C THR A 148 -18.05 -9.50 -8.78
N PRO A 149 -17.99 -8.56 -9.75
CA PRO A 149 -16.72 -7.99 -10.19
C PRO A 149 -15.98 -7.21 -9.09
N ASN A 150 -16.71 -6.47 -8.25
CA ASN A 150 -16.12 -5.69 -7.16
C ASN A 150 -15.65 -6.61 -6.01
N LEU A 151 -16.35 -7.73 -5.82
CA LEU A 151 -15.95 -8.78 -4.89
C LEU A 151 -14.61 -9.42 -5.29
N VAL A 152 -14.40 -9.68 -6.59
CA VAL A 152 -13.12 -10.14 -7.13
C VAL A 152 -12.02 -9.11 -6.83
N VAL A 153 -12.26 -7.82 -7.12
CA VAL A 153 -11.29 -6.74 -6.85
C VAL A 153 -10.93 -6.66 -5.37
N PHE A 154 -11.90 -6.82 -4.46
CA PHE A 154 -11.63 -6.89 -3.03
C PHE A 154 -10.75 -8.09 -2.66
N CYS A 155 -10.97 -9.24 -3.29
CA CYS A 155 -10.17 -10.43 -3.07
C CYS A 155 -8.73 -10.27 -3.57
N ASP A 156 -8.55 -9.71 -4.76
CA ASP A 156 -7.22 -9.34 -5.29
C ASP A 156 -6.52 -8.35 -4.37
N LEU A 157 -7.24 -7.36 -3.84
CA LEU A 157 -6.71 -6.40 -2.87
C LEU A 157 -6.20 -7.10 -1.61
N LYS A 158 -7.00 -8.03 -1.07
CA LYS A 158 -6.66 -8.76 0.16
C LYS A 158 -5.46 -9.67 -0.04
N GLU A 159 -5.38 -10.34 -1.19
CA GLU A 159 -4.23 -11.13 -1.57
C GLU A 159 -2.99 -10.26 -1.71
N LYS A 160 -3.07 -9.16 -2.47
CA LYS A 160 -1.93 -8.25 -2.69
C LYS A 160 -1.41 -7.65 -1.38
N TYR A 161 -2.31 -7.25 -0.49
CA TYR A 161 -1.94 -6.78 0.84
C TYR A 161 -1.19 -7.86 1.63
N THR A 162 -1.64 -9.11 1.54
CA THR A 162 -1.01 -10.24 2.24
C THR A 162 0.36 -10.59 1.64
N GLN A 163 0.52 -10.46 0.32
CA GLN A 163 1.80 -10.64 -0.36
C GLN A 163 2.84 -9.58 0.06
N PHE A 164 2.44 -8.32 0.15
CA PHE A 164 3.36 -7.23 0.54
C PHE A 164 3.71 -7.19 2.03
N TYR A 165 2.75 -7.50 2.90
CA TYR A 165 2.92 -7.31 4.35
C TYR A 165 2.99 -8.63 5.15
N GLY A 166 2.79 -9.76 4.48
CA GLY A 166 2.85 -11.10 5.06
C GLY A 166 1.49 -11.61 5.57
N LYS A 167 1.42 -12.93 5.78
CA LYS A 167 0.20 -13.68 6.15
C LYS A 167 -0.53 -13.14 7.39
N ASN A 168 0.23 -12.62 8.35
CA ASN A 168 -0.34 -12.12 9.60
C ASN A 168 -0.78 -10.65 9.54
N ALA A 169 -0.31 -9.87 8.55
CA ALA A 169 -0.57 -8.44 8.50
C ALA A 169 -2.06 -8.13 8.40
N LEU A 170 -2.81 -8.89 7.60
CA LEU A 170 -4.26 -8.73 7.49
C LEU A 170 -4.95 -8.96 8.84
N SER A 171 -4.56 -9.99 9.58
CA SER A 171 -5.14 -10.29 10.91
C SER A 171 -4.81 -9.22 11.94
N THR A 172 -3.59 -8.67 11.91
CA THR A 172 -3.15 -7.56 12.76
C THR A 172 -3.92 -6.29 12.42
N TYR A 173 -4.08 -6.01 11.12
CA TYR A 173 -4.86 -4.87 10.63
C TYR A 173 -6.34 -5.00 11.01
N ALA A 174 -6.93 -6.18 10.86
CA ALA A 174 -8.31 -6.45 11.25
C ALA A 174 -8.56 -6.22 12.75
N LYS A 175 -7.64 -6.66 13.62
CA LYS A 175 -7.73 -6.40 15.07
C LYS A 175 -7.75 -4.91 15.41
N LYS A 176 -7.14 -4.07 14.57
CA LYS A 176 -7.20 -2.61 14.71
C LYS A 176 -8.48 -2.01 14.12
N LEU A 177 -8.87 -2.43 12.91
CA LEU A 177 -9.98 -1.82 12.16
C LEU A 177 -11.35 -2.25 12.68
N VAL A 178 -11.57 -3.55 12.91
CA VAL A 178 -12.90 -4.10 13.23
C VAL A 178 -13.52 -3.44 14.47
N PRO A 179 -12.80 -3.21 15.59
CA PRO A 179 -13.38 -2.51 16.74
C PRO A 179 -13.81 -1.06 16.46
N GLN A 180 -13.30 -0.45 15.38
CA GLN A 180 -13.62 0.93 14.96
C GLN A 180 -14.81 0.99 13.99
N LEU A 181 -15.42 -0.15 13.67
CA LEU A 181 -16.61 -0.20 12.82
C LEU A 181 -17.86 0.16 13.64
N PRO A 182 -18.88 0.79 13.03
CA PRO A 182 -20.11 1.16 13.73
C PRO A 182 -20.75 -0.01 14.49
N GLY A 183 -20.95 0.16 15.80
CA GLY A 183 -21.53 -0.87 16.69
C GLY A 183 -20.58 -2.00 17.10
N ALA A 184 -19.43 -2.16 16.46
CA ALA A 184 -18.49 -3.26 16.75
C ALA A 184 -17.76 -3.10 18.08
N ALA A 185 -17.59 -1.87 18.58
CA ALA A 185 -16.93 -1.60 19.87
C ALA A 185 -17.63 -2.27 21.06
N ASN A 186 -18.92 -2.58 20.94
CA ASN A 186 -19.72 -3.24 21.97
C ASN A 186 -19.75 -4.78 21.80
N MET A 187 -18.95 -5.33 20.89
CA MET A 187 -18.92 -6.74 20.56
C MET A 187 -17.53 -7.33 20.78
N PRO A 188 -17.40 -8.54 21.32
CA PRO A 188 -16.15 -9.29 21.29
C PRO A 188 -15.64 -9.45 19.85
N PHE A 189 -14.31 -9.36 19.66
CA PHE A 189 -13.70 -9.45 18.33
C PHE A 189 -14.05 -10.76 17.60
N ASN A 190 -14.10 -11.88 18.31
CA ASN A 190 -14.50 -13.19 17.75
C ASN A 190 -15.95 -13.22 17.24
N THR A 191 -16.82 -12.31 17.71
CA THR A 191 -18.18 -12.15 17.20
C THR A 191 -18.23 -11.16 16.03
N ALA A 192 -17.47 -10.06 16.09
CA ALA A 192 -17.46 -9.04 15.04
C ALA A 192 -16.67 -9.47 13.79
N TRP A 193 -15.59 -10.22 13.97
CA TRP A 193 -14.70 -10.65 12.88
C TRP A 193 -15.42 -11.44 11.77
N PRO A 194 -16.20 -12.50 12.06
CA PRO A 194 -16.89 -13.27 11.02
C PRO A 194 -17.93 -12.47 10.22
N LEU A 195 -18.37 -11.33 10.75
CA LEU A 195 -19.31 -10.42 10.07
C LEU A 195 -18.57 -9.41 9.18
N SER A 196 -17.26 -9.25 9.36
CA SER A 196 -16.46 -8.31 8.59
C SER A 196 -16.12 -8.86 7.22
N MET A 197 -16.13 -7.99 6.21
CA MET A 197 -15.69 -8.33 4.86
C MET A 197 -14.24 -8.85 4.81
N LEU A 198 -13.40 -8.44 5.75
CA LEU A 198 -12.02 -8.94 5.85
C LEU A 198 -11.94 -10.46 6.13
N ALA A 199 -12.96 -11.03 6.79
CA ALA A 199 -13.05 -12.46 7.10
C ALA A 199 -13.59 -13.30 5.93
N PHE A 200 -14.13 -12.66 4.90
CA PHE A 200 -14.73 -13.34 3.75
C PHE A 200 -13.73 -14.29 3.06
N ASN A 201 -14.16 -15.51 2.73
CA ASN A 201 -13.30 -16.48 2.04
C ASN A 201 -13.25 -16.19 0.54
N CYS A 202 -12.12 -15.67 0.06
CA CYS A 202 -11.94 -15.34 -1.34
C CYS A 202 -11.80 -16.55 -2.27
N GLN A 203 -11.57 -17.75 -1.73
CA GLN A 203 -11.50 -18.97 -2.56
C GLN A 203 -12.84 -19.33 -3.21
N SER A 204 -13.97 -18.80 -2.72
CA SER A 204 -15.30 -19.10 -3.28
C SER A 204 -15.71 -18.19 -4.44
N VAL A 205 -14.86 -17.25 -4.84
CA VAL A 205 -15.16 -16.27 -5.90
C VAL A 205 -14.48 -16.64 -7.22
N ASN A 206 -13.50 -17.55 -7.17
CA ASN A 206 -12.77 -18.06 -8.34
C ASN A 206 -13.45 -19.28 -8.97
#